data_AF-A0A8H3PJU6-F1
#
_entry.id   AF-A0A8H3PJU6-F1
#
_cell.length_a   1.000
_cell.length_b   1.000
_cell.length_c   1.000
_cell.angle_alpha   90.00
_cell.angle_beta   90.00
_cell.angle_gamma   90.00
#
_symmetry.space_group_name_H-M   'P 1'
#
loop_
_entity.id
_entity.type
_entity.pdbx_description
1 polymer ?
#
loop_
_entity_poly.entity_id
_entity_poly.type
_entity_poly.pdbx_seq_one_letter_code
_entity_poly.pdbx_strand_id
1 'polypeptide(L)'
;MVDTGTFRLKPCDDCRLAFFCSPGCRAEGLGQHRVKQCSTLEDAGACEILGLEHIKETGEAMIQLPSEIPRHTYKPLHTAQNWKDYFEYISESPFARSITRDFSPANDDKATLQMCRFLKVAVDSSSPVLTILAGLESELSDLVSRTKLTIHVVGADFQDICRARMMEEFYHLLPKLRSLVVGYVGPDVGSILGDTTKLLDFECCSECQRVGRSPRQAFRANARYHDFTKSNLFAKYPPELIVALHSGHAKSEIKRWRPTLQCILNLAVPAVFTTYNQKDALDEERVLNTIGARFSRRPAENPWRGVLPKFDSFMDRYDVYYVNYYWYIIKGRIQE
;
A
#
# COMPACT_ATOMS: atom_id res chain seq x y z
N MET A 1 -42.39 33.55 8.17
CA MET A 1 -41.94 32.26 7.62
C MET A 1 -40.59 32.50 6.99
N VAL A 2 -39.52 32.03 7.62
CA VAL A 2 -38.18 32.07 7.00
C VAL A 2 -38.23 31.05 5.86
N ASP A 3 -38.00 31.52 4.64
CA ASP A 3 -37.85 30.67 3.47
C ASP A 3 -36.66 29.74 3.71
N THR A 4 -36.94 28.50 4.15
CA THR A 4 -35.93 27.44 4.27
C THR A 4 -35.68 26.85 2.89
N GLY A 5 -35.37 27.72 1.92
CA GLY A 5 -34.99 27.34 0.57
C GLY A 5 -33.89 26.29 0.65
N THR A 6 -34.14 25.13 0.08
CA THR A 6 -33.17 24.03 0.06
C THR A 6 -31.95 24.49 -0.74
N PHE A 7 -30.88 24.85 -0.04
CA PHE A 7 -29.59 25.16 -0.66
C PHE A 7 -29.06 23.91 -1.37
N ARG A 8 -29.31 23.82 -2.68
CA ARG A 8 -28.84 22.69 -3.50
C ARG A 8 -27.57 23.10 -4.22
N LEU A 9 -26.44 22.56 -3.76
CA LEU A 9 -25.16 22.72 -4.43
C LEU A 9 -25.23 22.19 -5.87
N LYS A 10 -24.63 22.90 -6.82
CA LYS A 10 -24.53 22.53 -8.23
C LYS A 10 -23.16 21.89 -8.50
N PRO A 11 -23.10 20.65 -8.99
CA PRO A 11 -21.82 20.01 -9.29
C PRO A 11 -21.16 20.60 -10.54
N CYS A 12 -19.84 20.43 -10.68
CA CYS A 12 -19.14 20.56 -11.96
C CYS A 12 -19.76 19.59 -12.98
N ASP A 13 -19.84 19.99 -14.25
CA ASP A 13 -20.46 19.15 -15.28
C ASP A 13 -19.55 17.99 -15.71
N ASP A 14 -18.23 18.17 -15.60
CA ASP A 14 -17.24 17.18 -16.05
C ASP A 14 -16.93 16.18 -14.92
N CYS A 15 -16.25 16.64 -13.86
CA CYS A 15 -15.79 15.73 -12.80
C CYS A 15 -16.87 15.31 -11.79
N ARG A 16 -18.00 16.03 -11.72
CA ARG A 16 -19.07 15.83 -10.71
C ARG A 16 -18.65 15.90 -9.23
N LEU A 17 -17.39 16.19 -8.92
CA LEU A 17 -16.81 16.17 -7.56
C LEU A 17 -16.52 17.56 -6.96
N ALA A 18 -16.63 18.63 -7.75
CA ALA A 18 -16.63 20.00 -7.23
C ALA A 18 -18.06 20.55 -7.18
N PHE A 19 -18.38 21.27 -6.11
CA PHE A 19 -19.74 21.75 -5.83
C PHE A 19 -19.76 23.26 -5.59
N PHE A 20 -20.73 23.95 -6.18
CA PHE A 20 -20.88 25.40 -6.09
C PHE A 20 -22.25 25.78 -5.51
N CYS A 21 -22.29 26.72 -4.57
CA CYS A 21 -23.53 27.12 -3.90
C CYS A 21 -24.41 28.07 -4.73
N SER A 22 -23.84 28.73 -5.73
CA SER A 22 -24.57 29.67 -6.61
C SER A 22 -23.92 29.75 -8.00
N PRO A 23 -24.63 30.25 -9.02
CA PRO A 23 -24.05 30.55 -10.32
C PRO A 23 -22.87 31.53 -10.27
N GLY A 24 -22.90 32.51 -9.35
CA GLY A 24 -21.81 33.47 -9.16
C GLY A 24 -20.53 32.79 -8.63
N CYS A 25 -20.66 32.00 -7.56
CA CYS A 25 -19.53 31.22 -7.02
C CYS A 25 -19.02 30.19 -8.03
N ARG A 26 -19.89 29.66 -8.89
CA ARG A 26 -19.48 28.81 -10.01
C ARG A 26 -18.65 29.58 -11.02
N ALA A 27 -19.11 30.75 -11.48
CA ALA A 27 -18.37 31.56 -12.45
C ALA A 27 -16.96 31.94 -11.93
N GLU A 28 -16.87 32.28 -10.64
CA GLU A 28 -15.61 32.66 -9.98
C GLU A 28 -14.67 31.46 -9.77
N GLY A 29 -15.18 30.34 -9.26
CA GLY A 29 -14.36 29.18 -8.89
C GLY A 29 -14.10 28.17 -10.02
N LEU A 30 -14.95 28.11 -11.05
CA LEU A 30 -14.89 27.07 -12.08
C LEU A 30 -13.63 27.18 -12.95
N GLY A 31 -13.17 28.40 -13.26
CA GLY A 31 -11.94 28.60 -14.03
C GLY A 31 -10.72 28.02 -13.32
N GLN A 32 -10.55 28.35 -12.03
CA GLN A 32 -9.47 27.81 -11.22
C GLN A 32 -9.59 26.29 -11.04
N HIS A 33 -10.81 25.78 -10.85
CA HIS A 33 -11.06 24.34 -10.74
C HIS A 33 -10.69 23.59 -12.03
N ARG A 34 -11.12 24.08 -13.19
CA ARG A 34 -10.84 23.47 -14.50
C ARG A 34 -9.34 23.34 -14.76
N VAL A 35 -8.58 24.39 -14.45
CA VAL A 35 -7.13 24.40 -14.66
C VAL A 35 -6.39 23.52 -13.65
N LYS A 36 -6.79 23.54 -12.37
CA LYS A 36 -6.00 22.92 -11.29
C LYS A 36 -6.32 21.45 -11.02
N GLN A 37 -7.56 21.02 -11.19
CA GLN A 37 -8.02 19.76 -10.56
C GLN A 37 -9.13 19.00 -11.29
N CYS A 38 -9.82 19.60 -12.28
CA CYS A 38 -11.01 18.97 -12.85
C CYS A 38 -10.73 17.61 -13.50
N SER A 39 -9.69 17.51 -14.33
CA SER A 39 -9.30 16.24 -14.99
C SER A 39 -8.84 15.19 -13.98
N THR A 40 -8.06 15.59 -12.97
CA THR A 40 -7.61 14.70 -11.88
C THR A 40 -8.80 14.16 -11.09
N LEU A 41 -9.78 15.01 -10.77
CA LEU A 41 -10.99 14.62 -10.06
C LEU A 41 -11.87 13.71 -10.91
N GLU A 42 -12.04 14.00 -12.20
CA GLU A 42 -12.79 13.15 -13.11
C GLU A 42 -12.19 11.74 -13.18
N ASP A 43 -10.86 11.65 -13.34
CA ASP A 43 -10.17 10.37 -13.41
C ASP A 43 -10.22 9.59 -12.09
N ALA A 44 -10.03 10.28 -10.95
CA ALA A 44 -10.17 9.68 -9.64
C ALA A 44 -11.58 9.14 -9.39
N GLY A 45 -12.61 9.94 -9.73
CA GLY A 45 -14.01 9.53 -9.62
C GLY A 45 -14.34 8.34 -10.51
N ALA A 46 -13.80 8.29 -11.73
CA ALA A 46 -13.97 7.14 -12.61
C ALA A 46 -13.29 5.86 -12.07
N CYS A 47 -12.11 5.99 -11.47
CA CYS A 47 -11.43 4.86 -10.81
C CYS A 47 -12.18 4.37 -9.56
N GLU A 48 -12.73 5.29 -8.76
CA GLU A 48 -13.57 4.97 -7.59
C GLU A 48 -14.81 4.16 -8.02
N ILE A 49 -15.51 4.61 -9.06
CA ILE A 49 -16.66 3.88 -9.63
C ILE A 49 -16.26 2.48 -10.08
N LEU A 50 -15.13 2.36 -10.80
CA LEU A 50 -14.61 1.07 -11.27
C LEU A 50 -14.30 0.11 -10.11
N GLY A 51 -13.74 0.60 -9.00
CA GLY A 51 -13.54 -0.20 -7.79
C GLY A 51 -14.86 -0.67 -7.16
N LEU A 52 -15.86 0.22 -7.08
CA LEU A 52 -17.20 -0.12 -6.56
C LEU A 52 -17.94 -1.12 -7.44
N GLU A 53 -17.83 -0.99 -8.77
CA GLU A 53 -18.39 -1.93 -9.73
C GLU A 53 -17.75 -3.31 -9.58
N HIS A 54 -16.42 -3.37 -9.46
CA HIS A 54 -15.72 -4.63 -9.20
C HIS A 54 -16.25 -5.32 -7.94
N ILE A 55 -16.38 -4.61 -6.81
CA ILE A 55 -16.91 -5.17 -5.57
C ILE A 55 -18.32 -5.73 -5.77
N LYS A 56 -19.18 -5.02 -6.52
CA LYS A 56 -20.55 -5.47 -6.80
C LYS A 56 -20.59 -6.72 -7.66
N GLU A 57 -19.70 -6.84 -8.63
CA GLU A 57 -19.67 -7.94 -9.60
C GLU A 57 -19.00 -9.19 -9.05
N THR A 58 -17.90 -9.04 -8.32
CA THR A 58 -17.06 -10.16 -7.87
C THR A 58 -17.21 -10.47 -6.39
N GLY A 59 -17.69 -9.51 -5.58
CA GLY A 59 -17.66 -9.57 -4.12
C GLY A 59 -16.26 -9.36 -3.51
N GLU A 60 -15.22 -9.18 -4.33
CA GLU A 60 -13.84 -8.98 -3.87
C GLU A 60 -13.61 -7.50 -3.53
N ALA A 61 -12.99 -7.24 -2.39
CA ALA A 61 -12.84 -5.89 -1.85
C ALA A 61 -11.90 -4.98 -2.68
N MET A 62 -11.04 -5.57 -3.51
CA MET A 62 -10.00 -4.85 -4.25
C MET A 62 -9.73 -5.52 -5.59
N ILE A 63 -9.47 -4.70 -6.60
CA ILE A 63 -8.91 -5.18 -7.86
C ILE A 63 -7.45 -5.58 -7.63
N GLN A 64 -7.14 -6.79 -8.04
CA GLN A 64 -5.84 -7.43 -7.88
C GLN A 64 -5.30 -7.84 -9.23
N LEU A 65 -4.01 -7.63 -9.46
CA LEU A 65 -3.34 -7.99 -10.70
C LEU A 65 -1.98 -8.64 -10.41
N PRO A 66 -1.98 -9.83 -9.79
CA PRO A 66 -0.74 -10.56 -9.58
C PRO A 66 -0.09 -10.94 -10.93
N SER A 67 1.21 -11.17 -10.93
CA SER A 67 1.89 -11.79 -12.06
C SER A 67 1.23 -13.13 -12.37
N GLU A 68 1.03 -13.50 -13.63
CA GLU A 68 0.28 -14.73 -13.96
C GLU A 68 1.06 -16.01 -13.63
N ILE A 69 2.36 -16.05 -13.96
CA ILE A 69 3.18 -17.26 -13.87
C ILE A 69 4.34 -17.04 -12.89
N PRO A 70 4.59 -17.98 -11.95
CA PRO A 70 5.75 -17.92 -11.11
C PRO A 70 7.06 -18.00 -11.88
N ARG A 71 7.98 -17.08 -11.61
CA ARG A 71 9.22 -17.00 -12.38
C ARG A 71 10.20 -18.09 -12.01
N HIS A 72 11.04 -18.43 -12.99
CA HIS A 72 12.18 -19.32 -12.82
C HIS A 72 13.48 -18.56 -12.45
N THR A 73 13.57 -17.30 -12.86
CA THR A 73 14.73 -16.42 -12.60
C THR A 73 14.29 -15.17 -11.85
N TYR A 74 15.14 -14.71 -10.93
CA TYR A 74 14.89 -13.49 -10.19
C TYR A 74 15.23 -12.28 -11.04
N LYS A 75 14.32 -11.30 -11.09
CA LYS A 75 14.53 -9.99 -11.71
C LYS A 75 14.49 -8.95 -10.60
N PRO A 76 15.63 -8.30 -10.27
CA PRO A 76 15.67 -7.37 -9.14
C PRO A 76 14.75 -6.17 -9.35
N LEU A 77 14.04 -5.78 -8.30
CA LEU A 77 13.08 -4.68 -8.34
C LEU A 77 13.76 -3.34 -8.60
N HIS A 78 14.97 -3.12 -8.05
CA HIS A 78 15.71 -1.88 -8.28
C HIS A 78 16.09 -1.62 -9.75
N THR A 79 15.92 -2.61 -10.65
CA THR A 79 16.16 -2.40 -12.09
C THR A 79 15.02 -1.64 -12.78
N ALA A 80 13.84 -1.54 -12.15
CA ALA A 80 12.71 -0.76 -12.65
C ALA A 80 12.55 0.54 -11.84
N GLN A 81 12.38 1.67 -12.53
CA GLN A 81 12.28 2.99 -11.88
C GLN A 81 10.84 3.39 -11.55
N ASN A 82 9.86 2.74 -12.18
CA ASN A 82 8.44 3.06 -12.06
C ASN A 82 7.61 1.82 -12.44
N TRP A 83 6.28 1.93 -12.31
CA TRP A 83 5.37 0.85 -12.66
C TRP A 83 5.38 0.43 -14.13
N LYS A 84 5.65 1.33 -15.08
CA LYS A 84 5.77 0.94 -16.48
C LYS A 84 6.95 0.00 -16.68
N ASP A 85 8.12 0.36 -16.15
CA ASP A 85 9.32 -0.48 -16.21
C ASP A 85 9.07 -1.83 -15.50
N TYR A 86 8.32 -1.84 -14.39
CA TYR A 86 7.90 -3.07 -13.72
C TYR A 86 7.05 -3.95 -14.64
N PHE A 87 6.00 -3.40 -15.25
CA PHE A 87 5.14 -4.17 -16.13
C PHE A 87 5.88 -4.66 -17.37
N GLU A 88 6.80 -3.86 -17.92
CA GLU A 88 7.51 -4.19 -19.15
C GLU A 88 8.61 -5.23 -18.93
N TYR A 89 9.44 -5.05 -17.90
CA TYR A 89 10.67 -5.84 -17.75
C TYR A 89 10.61 -6.85 -16.62
N ILE A 90 9.88 -6.54 -15.55
CA ILE A 90 9.80 -7.39 -14.37
C ILE A 90 8.64 -8.37 -14.55
N SER A 91 7.39 -7.90 -14.52
CA SER A 91 6.21 -8.76 -14.67
C SER A 91 5.93 -9.20 -16.10
N GLU A 92 6.57 -8.58 -17.10
CA GLU A 92 6.36 -8.87 -18.53
C GLU A 92 4.88 -8.87 -18.93
N SER A 93 4.10 -7.99 -18.29
CA SER A 93 2.68 -7.89 -18.51
C SER A 93 2.38 -7.19 -19.83
N PRO A 94 1.46 -7.72 -20.65
CA PRO A 94 1.04 -7.05 -21.89
C PRO A 94 0.41 -5.68 -21.62
N PHE A 95 -0.06 -5.43 -20.39
CA PHE A 95 -0.67 -4.17 -19.97
C PHE A 95 0.30 -2.98 -19.97
N ALA A 96 1.63 -3.23 -20.00
CA ALA A 96 2.64 -2.18 -20.12
C ALA A 96 2.43 -1.28 -21.36
N ARG A 97 1.77 -1.81 -22.40
CA ARG A 97 1.46 -1.09 -23.65
C ARG A 97 0.33 -0.07 -23.50
N SER A 98 -0.52 -0.22 -22.48
CA SER A 98 -1.69 0.65 -22.26
C SER A 98 -1.36 1.92 -21.46
N ILE A 99 -0.13 2.03 -20.95
CA ILE A 99 0.29 3.15 -20.09
C ILE A 99 1.61 3.79 -20.52
N THR A 100 1.76 5.08 -20.25
CA THR A 100 3.01 5.83 -20.34
C THR A 100 3.84 5.68 -19.05
N ARG A 101 5.06 6.23 -19.02
CA ARG A 101 5.92 6.21 -17.81
C ARG A 101 5.28 6.94 -16.62
N ASP A 102 4.51 7.99 -16.91
CA ASP A 102 3.77 8.78 -15.91
C ASP A 102 2.40 8.17 -15.58
N PHE A 103 2.18 6.91 -15.93
CA PHE A 103 0.93 6.18 -15.69
C PHE A 103 -0.31 6.88 -16.27
N SER A 104 -0.15 7.49 -17.43
CA SER A 104 -1.25 8.02 -18.25
C SER A 104 -1.61 7.05 -19.37
N PRO A 105 -2.81 7.12 -19.96
CA PRO A 105 -3.17 6.30 -21.12
C PRO A 105 -2.15 6.46 -22.24
N ALA A 106 -1.75 5.37 -22.87
CA ALA A 106 -0.78 5.40 -23.98
C ALA A 106 -1.34 6.06 -25.25
N ASN A 107 -2.66 6.15 -25.38
CA ASN A 107 -3.38 6.83 -26.44
C ASN A 107 -4.78 7.24 -25.94
N ASP A 108 -5.53 7.97 -26.75
CA ASP A 108 -6.86 8.51 -26.40
C ASP A 108 -8.03 7.56 -26.68
N ASP A 109 -7.76 6.31 -27.06
CA ASP A 109 -8.82 5.34 -27.32
C ASP A 109 -9.50 4.88 -26.01
N LYS A 110 -10.81 4.62 -26.09
CA LYS A 110 -11.64 4.30 -24.92
C LYS A 110 -11.15 3.05 -24.18
N ALA A 111 -10.68 2.02 -24.90
CA ALA A 111 -10.22 0.78 -24.29
C ALA A 111 -8.89 1.00 -23.55
N THR A 112 -7.96 1.76 -24.12
CA THR A 112 -6.70 2.13 -23.48
C THR A 112 -6.94 2.99 -22.23
N LEU A 113 -7.86 3.96 -22.29
CA LEU A 113 -8.25 4.75 -21.13
C LEU A 113 -8.86 3.87 -20.01
N GLN A 114 -9.78 2.97 -20.36
CA GLN A 114 -10.39 2.04 -19.40
C GLN A 114 -9.35 1.11 -18.76
N MET A 115 -8.46 0.54 -19.57
CA MET A 115 -7.37 -0.30 -19.06
C MET A 115 -6.42 0.49 -18.15
N CYS A 116 -6.04 1.72 -18.52
CA CYS A 116 -5.22 2.58 -17.68
C CYS A 116 -5.88 2.79 -16.31
N ARG A 117 -7.17 3.12 -16.25
CA ARG A 117 -7.93 3.26 -14.99
C ARG A 117 -7.98 1.97 -14.17
N PHE A 118 -8.23 0.84 -14.81
CA PHE A 118 -8.17 -0.48 -14.17
C PHE A 118 -6.80 -0.71 -13.52
N LEU A 119 -5.72 -0.44 -14.26
CA LEU A 119 -4.35 -0.59 -13.77
C LEU A 119 -4.06 0.37 -12.61
N LYS A 120 -4.57 1.61 -12.62
CA LYS A 120 -4.39 2.57 -11.51
C LYS A 120 -4.95 2.00 -10.21
N VAL A 121 -6.15 1.42 -10.25
CA VAL A 121 -6.76 0.77 -9.08
C VAL A 121 -5.98 -0.49 -8.68
N ALA A 122 -5.55 -1.30 -9.64
CA ALA A 122 -4.79 -2.53 -9.37
C ALA A 122 -3.40 -2.28 -8.74
N VAL A 123 -2.67 -1.24 -9.19
CA VAL A 123 -1.35 -0.92 -8.63
C VAL A 123 -1.46 -0.32 -7.23
N ASP A 124 -2.54 0.40 -6.91
CA ASP A 124 -2.82 0.83 -5.54
C ASP A 124 -2.91 -0.37 -4.58
N SER A 125 -3.56 -1.46 -5.00
CA SER A 125 -3.62 -2.72 -4.25
C SER A 125 -2.27 -3.46 -4.17
N SER A 126 -1.46 -3.36 -5.22
CA SER A 126 -0.16 -4.04 -5.35
C SER A 126 0.98 -3.27 -4.68
N SER A 127 0.81 -1.96 -4.48
CA SER A 127 1.80 -1.05 -3.94
C SER A 127 2.41 -1.52 -2.60
N PRO A 128 1.62 -1.93 -1.59
CA PRO A 128 2.18 -2.47 -0.36
C PRO A 128 3.11 -3.66 -0.60
N VAL A 129 2.72 -4.61 -1.46
CA VAL A 129 3.48 -5.85 -1.69
C VAL A 129 4.83 -5.56 -2.35
N LEU A 130 4.86 -4.71 -3.38
CA LEU A 130 6.12 -4.33 -4.01
C LEU A 130 6.99 -3.45 -3.11
N THR A 131 6.39 -2.61 -2.26
CA THR A 131 7.14 -1.83 -1.27
C THR A 131 7.83 -2.75 -0.25
N ILE A 132 7.13 -3.77 0.23
CA ILE A 132 7.68 -4.78 1.14
C ILE A 132 8.81 -5.55 0.46
N LEU A 133 8.63 -5.98 -0.79
CA LEU A 133 9.67 -6.70 -1.53
C LEU A 133 10.89 -5.82 -1.81
N ALA A 134 10.71 -4.54 -2.12
CA ALA A 134 11.81 -3.58 -2.25
C ALA A 134 12.58 -3.40 -0.93
N GLY A 135 11.88 -3.41 0.20
CA GLY A 135 12.51 -3.42 1.53
C GLY A 135 13.32 -4.68 1.80
N LEU A 136 12.75 -5.85 1.48
CA LEU A 136 13.47 -7.13 1.58
C LEU A 136 14.72 -7.15 0.70
N GLU A 137 14.63 -6.69 -0.55
CA GLU A 137 15.75 -6.66 -1.49
C GLU A 137 16.87 -5.74 -0.99
N SER A 138 16.50 -4.61 -0.38
CA SER A 138 17.45 -3.65 0.20
C SER A 138 18.17 -4.19 1.44
N GLU A 139 17.51 -5.00 2.25
CA GLU A 139 17.98 -5.35 3.60
C GLU A 139 18.48 -6.79 3.77
N LEU A 140 18.06 -7.70 2.88
CA LEU A 140 18.44 -9.11 2.90
C LEU A 140 19.29 -9.45 1.67
N SER A 141 20.61 -9.43 1.84
CA SER A 141 21.56 -9.75 0.76
C SER A 141 21.39 -11.16 0.17
N ASP A 142 20.80 -12.08 0.93
CA ASP A 142 20.56 -13.47 0.53
C ASP A 142 19.11 -13.73 0.10
N LEU A 143 18.29 -12.68 -0.11
CA LEU A 143 16.86 -12.79 -0.47
C LEU A 143 16.60 -13.79 -1.60
N VAL A 144 17.40 -13.73 -2.67
CA VAL A 144 17.24 -14.57 -3.87
C VAL A 144 17.42 -16.06 -3.56
N SER A 145 18.16 -16.39 -2.50
CA SER A 145 18.38 -17.77 -2.03
C SER A 145 17.40 -18.23 -0.95
N ARG A 146 16.61 -17.34 -0.35
CA ARG A 146 15.66 -17.67 0.72
C ARG A 146 14.59 -18.63 0.22
N THR A 147 14.35 -19.68 0.99
CA THR A 147 13.26 -20.64 0.74
C THR A 147 12.08 -20.44 1.68
N LYS A 148 12.26 -19.64 2.73
CA LYS A 148 11.24 -19.28 3.71
C LYS A 148 11.35 -17.79 4.00
N LEU A 149 10.21 -17.13 4.19
CA LEU A 149 10.15 -15.74 4.66
C LEU A 149 9.05 -15.58 5.72
N THR A 150 9.36 -14.83 6.79
CA THR A 150 8.37 -14.36 7.77
C THR A 150 8.33 -12.83 7.78
N ILE A 151 7.15 -12.25 7.55
CA ILE A 151 6.94 -10.79 7.49
C ILE A 151 5.88 -10.40 8.51
N HIS A 152 6.16 -9.42 9.36
CA HIS A 152 5.17 -8.88 10.30
C HIS A 152 4.68 -7.51 9.83
N VAL A 153 3.39 -7.41 9.53
CA VAL A 153 2.68 -6.14 9.31
C VAL A 153 2.16 -5.64 10.65
N VAL A 154 2.60 -4.45 11.06
CA VAL A 154 2.41 -3.87 12.38
C VAL A 154 1.52 -2.64 12.30
N GLY A 155 0.60 -2.52 13.26
CA GLY A 155 -0.48 -1.56 13.15
C GLY A 155 -1.49 -1.98 12.09
N ALA A 156 -1.55 -3.27 11.78
CA ALA A 156 -2.37 -3.79 10.70
C ALA A 156 -3.86 -3.52 10.95
N ASP A 157 -4.59 -3.24 9.88
CA ASP A 157 -6.03 -3.03 9.89
C ASP A 157 -6.78 -4.03 8.98
N PHE A 158 -8.08 -3.81 8.78
CA PHE A 158 -8.88 -4.64 7.88
C PHE A 158 -8.41 -4.60 6.43
N GLN A 159 -7.95 -3.44 5.93
CA GLN A 159 -7.49 -3.34 4.56
C GLN A 159 -6.22 -4.17 4.33
N ASP A 160 -5.32 -4.22 5.30
CA ASP A 160 -4.12 -5.06 5.23
C ASP A 160 -4.48 -6.54 5.14
N ILE A 161 -5.49 -6.97 5.88
CA ILE A 161 -6.00 -8.36 5.83
C ILE A 161 -6.61 -8.65 4.47
N CYS A 162 -7.39 -7.71 3.89
CA CYS A 162 -7.93 -7.87 2.54
C CYS A 162 -6.84 -8.03 1.47
N ARG A 163 -5.62 -7.53 1.73
CA ARG A 163 -4.45 -7.69 0.85
C ARG A 163 -3.70 -9.00 1.08
N ALA A 164 -4.10 -9.86 2.02
CA ALA A 164 -3.40 -11.10 2.31
C ALA A 164 -3.27 -12.04 1.10
N ARG A 165 -4.27 -12.05 0.20
CA ARG A 165 -4.20 -12.79 -1.06
C ARG A 165 -3.10 -12.28 -1.99
N MET A 166 -2.87 -10.96 -2.05
CA MET A 166 -1.80 -10.35 -2.87
C MET A 166 -0.39 -10.75 -2.44
N MET A 167 -0.21 -11.26 -1.22
CA MET A 167 1.07 -11.80 -0.77
C MET A 167 1.50 -13.05 -1.58
N GLU A 168 0.62 -13.64 -2.41
CA GLU A 168 0.99 -14.61 -3.45
C GLU A 168 2.12 -14.13 -4.36
N GLU A 169 2.14 -12.82 -4.64
CA GLU A 169 3.07 -12.24 -5.58
C GLU A 169 4.53 -12.51 -5.18
N PHE A 170 4.84 -12.70 -3.88
CA PHE A 170 6.16 -13.14 -3.45
C PHE A 170 6.58 -14.48 -4.05
N TYR A 171 5.67 -15.46 -4.15
CA TYR A 171 5.99 -16.74 -4.82
C TYR A 171 6.19 -16.59 -6.32
N HIS A 172 5.56 -15.58 -6.92
CA HIS A 172 5.71 -15.30 -8.34
C HIS A 172 7.01 -14.57 -8.64
N LEU A 173 7.43 -13.66 -7.76
CA LEU A 173 8.61 -12.83 -7.91
C LEU A 173 9.89 -13.46 -7.36
N LEU A 174 9.82 -14.36 -6.38
CA LEU A 174 10.97 -15.03 -5.74
C LEU A 174 11.02 -16.53 -6.09
N PRO A 175 11.80 -16.94 -7.13
CA PRO A 175 11.78 -18.31 -7.64
C PRO A 175 12.16 -19.40 -6.63
N LYS A 176 12.92 -19.08 -5.58
CA LYS A 176 13.35 -20.06 -4.58
C LYS A 176 12.44 -20.11 -3.34
N LEU A 177 11.56 -19.13 -3.15
CA LEU A 177 10.70 -19.04 -1.96
C LEU A 177 9.65 -20.16 -1.95
N ARG A 178 9.64 -21.05 -0.97
CA ARG A 178 8.67 -22.17 -0.88
C ARG A 178 7.63 -21.98 0.20
N SER A 179 7.91 -21.17 1.21
CA SER A 179 7.05 -20.92 2.36
C SER A 179 7.06 -19.43 2.71
N LEU A 180 5.88 -18.85 2.90
CA LEU A 180 5.70 -17.47 3.32
C LEU A 180 4.75 -17.45 4.51
N VAL A 181 5.17 -16.79 5.58
CA VAL A 181 4.35 -16.51 6.76
C VAL A 181 4.17 -15.00 6.90
N VAL A 182 2.92 -14.53 6.98
CA VAL A 182 2.61 -13.12 7.19
C VAL A 182 1.82 -12.93 8.49
N GLY A 183 2.38 -12.18 9.43
CA GLY A 183 1.74 -11.83 10.68
C GLY A 183 1.10 -10.45 10.62
N TYR A 184 -0.22 -10.36 10.75
CA TYR A 184 -0.94 -9.09 10.85
C TYR A 184 -1.22 -8.76 12.32
N VAL A 185 -0.49 -7.79 12.86
CA VAL A 185 -0.49 -7.45 14.28
C VAL A 185 -0.96 -6.02 14.48
N GLY A 186 -2.08 -5.85 15.16
CA GLY A 186 -2.64 -4.53 15.43
C GLY A 186 -3.92 -4.61 16.26
N PRO A 187 -4.25 -3.55 17.01
CA PRO A 187 -5.45 -3.51 17.84
C PRO A 187 -6.75 -3.62 17.01
N ASP A 188 -6.70 -3.22 15.74
CA ASP A 188 -7.87 -3.18 14.85
C ASP A 188 -8.06 -4.46 14.01
N VAL A 189 -7.14 -5.42 14.11
CA VAL A 189 -7.17 -6.69 13.34
C VAL A 189 -8.32 -7.61 13.75
N GLY A 190 -8.69 -7.60 15.04
CA GLY A 190 -9.61 -8.59 15.62
C GLY A 190 -11.07 -8.15 15.75
N SER A 191 -11.40 -6.89 15.45
CA SER A 191 -12.74 -6.35 15.70
C SER A 191 -13.81 -6.90 14.75
N ILE A 192 -13.42 -7.51 13.62
CA ILE A 192 -14.34 -7.91 12.55
C ILE A 192 -14.39 -9.43 12.30
N LEU A 193 -13.33 -10.18 12.63
CA LEU A 193 -13.15 -11.55 12.12
C LEU A 193 -12.62 -12.55 13.17
N GLY A 194 -13.42 -12.92 14.18
CA GLY A 194 -13.21 -14.14 14.98
C GLY A 194 -11.82 -14.35 15.62
N ASP A 195 -11.44 -15.61 15.89
CA ASP A 195 -10.21 -15.97 16.62
C ASP A 195 -8.94 -15.40 15.97
N THR A 196 -8.18 -14.66 16.77
CA THR A 196 -7.05 -13.83 16.36
C THR A 196 -5.70 -14.50 16.61
N THR A 197 -5.63 -15.82 16.86
CA THR A 197 -4.36 -16.47 17.22
C THR A 197 -4.03 -17.73 16.42
N LYS A 198 -4.89 -18.12 15.47
CA LYS A 198 -4.66 -19.28 14.60
C LYS A 198 -3.93 -18.88 13.32
N LEU A 199 -3.06 -19.77 12.85
CA LEU A 199 -2.57 -19.73 11.48
C LEU A 199 -3.72 -20.11 10.55
N LEU A 200 -3.93 -19.26 9.57
CA LEU A 200 -4.80 -19.48 8.43
C LEU A 200 -3.92 -19.84 7.26
N ASP A 201 -4.20 -20.98 6.64
CA ASP A 201 -3.56 -21.35 5.38
C ASP A 201 -4.34 -20.73 4.23
N PHE A 202 -3.63 -20.05 3.34
CA PHE A 202 -4.13 -19.52 2.09
C PHE A 202 -3.60 -20.41 0.98
N GLU A 203 -4.52 -21.08 0.30
CA GLU A 203 -4.19 -21.90 -0.86
C GLU A 203 -3.46 -21.04 -1.91
N CYS A 204 -2.45 -21.65 -2.53
CA CYS A 204 -1.75 -21.02 -3.64
C CYS A 204 -2.54 -21.18 -4.94
N CYS A 205 -2.30 -20.32 -5.92
CA CYS A 205 -2.75 -20.52 -7.29
C CYS A 205 -2.21 -21.85 -7.87
N SER A 206 -2.88 -22.36 -8.90
CA SER A 206 -2.54 -23.65 -9.53
C SER A 206 -1.09 -23.70 -10.00
N GLU A 207 -0.56 -22.60 -10.54
CA GLU A 207 0.83 -22.55 -11.02
C GLU A 207 1.84 -22.60 -9.86
N CYS A 208 1.58 -21.91 -8.76
CA CYS A 208 2.40 -22.01 -7.55
C CYS A 208 2.37 -23.42 -6.95
N GLN A 209 1.21 -24.07 -6.92
CA GLN A 209 1.09 -25.46 -6.47
C GLN A 209 1.91 -26.41 -7.36
N ARG A 210 1.82 -26.24 -8.68
CA ARG A 210 2.54 -27.07 -9.67
C ARG A 210 4.06 -27.02 -9.52
N VAL A 211 4.61 -25.87 -9.10
CA VAL A 211 6.04 -25.71 -8.83
C VAL A 211 6.43 -25.99 -7.36
N GLY A 212 5.54 -26.62 -6.60
CA GLY A 212 5.80 -27.13 -5.24
C GLY A 212 5.86 -26.05 -4.16
N ARG A 213 5.11 -24.95 -4.29
CA ARG A 213 4.97 -23.97 -3.21
C ARG A 213 4.01 -24.49 -2.14
N SER A 214 4.38 -24.32 -0.87
CA SER A 214 3.46 -24.59 0.24
C SER A 214 2.40 -23.49 0.34
N PRO A 215 1.20 -23.80 0.89
CA PRO A 215 0.22 -22.77 1.22
C PRO A 215 0.86 -21.62 1.98
N ARG A 216 0.50 -20.38 1.65
CA ARG A 216 0.93 -19.23 2.44
C ARG A 216 0.24 -19.31 3.78
N GLN A 217 0.96 -19.02 4.84
CA GLN A 217 0.36 -18.95 6.17
C GLN A 217 0.21 -17.49 6.56
N ALA A 218 -0.92 -17.14 7.14
CA ALA A 218 -1.03 -15.89 7.84
C ALA A 218 -1.57 -16.10 9.24
N PHE A 219 -1.11 -15.31 10.18
CA PHE A 219 -1.75 -15.21 11.47
C PHE A 219 -2.13 -13.77 11.72
N ARG A 220 -3.10 -13.62 12.61
CA ARG A 220 -3.52 -12.33 13.12
C ARG A 220 -3.04 -12.22 14.56
N ALA A 221 -3.02 -11.03 15.10
CA ALA A 221 -2.89 -10.81 16.54
C ALA A 221 -3.55 -9.48 16.87
N ASN A 222 -4.67 -9.54 17.60
CA ASN A 222 -5.27 -8.34 18.18
C ASN A 222 -4.50 -7.94 19.43
N ALA A 223 -3.36 -7.29 19.20
CA ALA A 223 -2.48 -6.80 20.24
C ALA A 223 -1.66 -5.64 19.70
N ARG A 224 -1.13 -4.81 20.61
CA ARG A 224 -0.03 -3.93 20.26
C ARG A 224 1.22 -4.78 20.04
N TYR A 225 2.07 -4.36 19.11
CA TYR A 225 3.21 -5.16 18.69
C TYR A 225 4.20 -5.47 19.83
N HIS A 226 4.47 -4.49 20.70
CA HIS A 226 5.35 -4.66 21.86
C HIS A 226 4.82 -5.64 22.93
N ASP A 227 3.52 -5.95 22.90
CA ASP A 227 2.94 -7.01 23.73
C ASP A 227 2.94 -8.33 22.99
N PHE A 228 2.63 -8.32 21.70
CA PHE A 228 2.70 -9.50 20.83
C PHE A 228 4.09 -10.15 20.82
N THR A 229 5.17 -9.38 20.89
CA THR A 229 6.56 -9.89 20.87
C THR A 229 6.88 -10.77 22.09
N LYS A 230 6.04 -10.75 23.12
CA LYS A 230 6.17 -11.61 24.32
C LYS A 230 5.42 -12.95 24.16
N SER A 231 4.71 -13.15 23.04
CA SER A 231 3.88 -14.33 22.81
C SER A 231 4.67 -15.52 22.26
N ASN A 232 4.13 -16.72 22.47
CA ASN A 232 4.66 -17.96 21.85
C ASN A 232 4.59 -17.92 20.32
N LEU A 233 3.62 -17.19 19.76
CA LEU A 233 3.46 -17.09 18.31
C LEU A 233 4.61 -16.29 17.68
N PHE A 234 5.03 -15.19 18.33
CA PHE A 234 6.23 -14.46 17.93
C PHE A 234 7.49 -15.32 18.03
N ALA A 235 7.64 -16.09 19.11
CA ALA A 235 8.79 -16.99 19.27
C ALA A 235 8.82 -18.09 18.19
N LYS A 236 7.65 -18.58 17.75
CA LYS A 236 7.52 -19.59 16.70
C LYS A 236 7.76 -19.02 15.29
N TYR A 237 7.35 -17.78 15.05
CA TYR A 237 7.47 -17.08 13.77
C TYR A 237 8.14 -15.73 13.97
N PRO A 238 9.46 -15.68 14.21
CA PRO A 238 10.18 -14.42 14.30
C PRO A 238 10.24 -13.75 12.91
N PRO A 239 10.09 -12.42 12.83
CA PRO A 239 10.09 -11.71 11.56
C PRO A 239 11.50 -11.58 10.99
N GLU A 240 11.63 -11.70 9.67
CA GLU A 240 12.81 -11.27 8.90
C GLU A 240 12.66 -9.82 8.42
N LEU A 241 11.42 -9.34 8.34
CA LEU A 241 11.08 -7.96 8.05
C LEU A 241 9.85 -7.53 8.85
N ILE A 242 9.91 -6.31 9.39
CA ILE A 242 8.77 -5.62 9.99
C ILE A 242 8.26 -4.57 9.01
N VAL A 243 6.95 -4.40 8.90
CA VAL A 243 6.32 -3.45 7.98
C VAL A 243 5.28 -2.67 8.75
N ALA A 244 5.32 -1.33 8.68
CA ALA A 244 4.30 -0.47 9.25
C ALA A 244 3.79 0.47 8.15
N LEU A 245 2.66 0.10 7.55
CA LEU A 245 2.05 0.85 6.45
C LEU A 245 1.24 2.02 7.03
N HIS A 246 1.49 3.23 6.53
CA HIS A 246 0.76 4.47 6.89
C HIS A 246 0.56 4.65 8.39
N SER A 247 1.55 4.28 9.20
CA SER A 247 1.39 4.10 10.65
C SER A 247 0.93 5.34 11.42
N GLY A 248 1.21 6.54 10.88
CA GLY A 248 0.85 7.82 11.49
C GLY A 248 1.48 8.02 12.86
N HIS A 249 2.62 7.36 13.13
CA HIS A 249 3.17 7.24 14.49
C HIS A 249 3.64 8.57 15.08
N ALA A 250 3.90 9.57 14.24
CA ALA A 250 4.29 10.93 14.64
C ALA A 250 3.14 11.92 14.81
N LYS A 251 1.87 11.49 14.67
CA LYS A 251 0.69 12.36 14.86
C LYS A 251 0.09 12.22 16.27
N SER A 252 -1.24 12.15 16.38
CA SER A 252 -1.96 11.95 17.65
C SER A 252 -1.55 10.68 18.39
N GLU A 253 -0.93 9.73 17.69
CA GLU A 253 -0.66 8.40 18.20
C GLU A 253 0.76 8.23 18.78
N ILE A 254 1.61 9.27 18.87
CA ILE A 254 3.00 9.17 19.38
C ILE A 254 3.09 8.40 20.70
N LYS A 255 2.23 8.74 21.67
CA LYS A 255 2.24 8.11 23.00
C LYS A 255 1.92 6.61 22.93
N ARG A 256 1.05 6.21 21.99
CA ARG A 256 0.64 4.81 21.79
C ARG A 256 1.66 4.02 20.98
N TRP A 257 2.34 4.67 20.03
CA TRP A 257 3.37 4.04 19.20
C TRP A 257 4.74 3.95 19.85
N ARG A 258 5.09 4.86 20.77
CA ARG A 258 6.44 4.90 21.36
C ARG A 258 6.94 3.55 21.90
N PRO A 259 6.16 2.75 22.66
CA PRO A 259 6.62 1.43 23.10
C PRO A 259 6.82 0.44 21.95
N THR A 260 5.97 0.51 20.90
CA THR A 260 6.14 -0.28 19.67
C THR A 260 7.42 0.10 18.93
N LEU A 261 7.67 1.39 18.73
CA LEU A 261 8.90 1.86 18.07
C LEU A 261 10.15 1.44 18.85
N GLN A 262 10.14 1.60 20.18
CA GLN A 262 11.24 1.13 21.03
C GLN A 262 11.46 -0.38 20.89
N CYS A 263 10.39 -1.17 20.85
CA CYS A 263 10.46 -2.61 20.63
C CYS A 263 11.07 -2.96 19.27
N ILE A 264 10.60 -2.34 18.17
CA ILE A 264 11.16 -2.54 16.82
C ILE A 264 12.66 -2.20 16.79
N LEU A 265 13.06 -1.08 17.38
CA LEU A 265 14.47 -0.71 17.47
C LEU A 265 15.31 -1.70 18.28
N ASN A 266 14.74 -2.32 19.32
CA ASN A 266 15.44 -3.30 20.13
C ASN A 266 15.54 -4.68 19.44
N LEU A 267 14.61 -5.03 18.57
CA LEU A 267 14.66 -6.28 17.79
C LEU A 267 15.78 -6.28 16.75
N ALA A 268 16.23 -5.10 16.30
CA ALA A 268 17.26 -4.93 15.26
C ALA A 268 16.97 -5.65 13.93
N VAL A 269 15.71 -6.06 13.72
CA VAL A 269 15.17 -6.53 12.44
C VAL A 269 14.90 -5.30 11.57
N PRO A 270 15.18 -5.34 10.25
CA PRO A 270 14.83 -4.23 9.37
C PRO A 270 13.33 -3.96 9.39
N ALA A 271 12.96 -2.69 9.41
CA ALA A 271 11.58 -2.26 9.47
C ALA A 271 11.28 -1.20 8.40
N VAL A 272 10.37 -1.53 7.49
CA VAL A 272 9.89 -0.67 6.41
C VAL A 272 8.68 0.11 6.90
N PHE A 273 8.67 1.41 6.64
CA PHE A 273 7.56 2.29 6.95
C PHE A 273 7.11 3.02 5.69
N THR A 274 5.83 3.34 5.62
CA THR A 274 5.28 4.17 4.54
C THR A 274 4.40 5.29 5.10
N THR A 275 4.30 6.39 4.34
CA THR A 275 3.40 7.51 4.65
C THR A 275 2.68 7.98 3.39
N TYR A 276 1.58 8.71 3.57
CA TYR A 276 0.76 9.24 2.48
C TYR A 276 1.36 10.46 1.79
N ASN A 277 2.28 11.16 2.45
CA ASN A 277 2.89 12.40 1.95
C ASN A 277 4.26 12.66 2.61
N GLN A 278 4.99 13.62 2.06
CA GLN A 278 6.32 14.01 2.51
C GLN A 278 6.33 14.59 3.93
N LYS A 279 5.34 15.43 4.26
CA LYS A 279 5.24 16.08 5.56
C LYS A 279 5.20 15.06 6.70
N ASP A 280 4.33 14.06 6.56
CA ASP A 280 4.22 12.95 7.50
C ASP A 280 5.54 12.18 7.62
N ALA A 281 6.23 11.94 6.49
CA ALA A 281 7.51 11.22 6.49
C ALA A 281 8.61 11.98 7.26
N LEU A 282 8.65 13.31 7.11
CA LEU A 282 9.61 14.16 7.82
C LEU A 282 9.29 14.28 9.31
N ASP A 283 8.00 14.36 9.67
CA ASP A 283 7.57 14.37 11.07
C ASP A 283 7.92 13.04 11.76
N GLU A 284 7.67 11.90 11.09
CA GLU A 284 8.05 10.56 11.54
C GLU A 284 9.56 10.39 11.68
N GLU A 285 10.34 10.92 10.74
CA GLU A 285 11.80 10.91 10.83
C GLU A 285 12.31 11.67 12.06
N ARG A 286 11.75 12.86 12.36
CA ARG A 286 12.15 13.62 13.54
C ARG A 286 11.92 12.83 14.82
N VAL A 287 10.75 12.20 14.97
CA VAL A 287 10.44 11.35 16.12
C VAL A 287 11.44 10.19 16.23
N LEU A 288 11.71 9.49 15.13
CA LEU A 288 12.65 8.37 15.09
C LEU A 288 14.09 8.78 15.44
N ASN A 289 14.55 9.94 14.94
CA ASN A 289 15.84 10.50 15.33
C ASN A 289 15.91 10.76 16.85
N THR A 290 14.84 11.31 17.46
CA THR A 290 14.83 11.59 18.91
C THR A 290 14.93 10.35 19.79
N ILE A 291 14.51 9.18 19.28
CA ILE A 291 14.60 7.90 19.99
C ILE A 291 15.80 7.05 19.56
N GLY A 292 16.73 7.63 18.79
CA GLY A 292 18.00 7.01 18.39
C GLY A 292 17.85 5.93 17.33
N ALA A 293 16.88 6.03 16.42
CA ALA A 293 16.72 5.09 15.32
C ALA A 293 17.86 5.19 14.30
N ARG A 294 18.40 4.06 13.85
CA ARG A 294 19.34 4.01 12.73
C ARG A 294 18.58 3.78 11.43
N PHE A 295 18.63 4.76 10.54
CA PHE A 295 18.08 4.67 9.20
C PHE A 295 19.05 3.92 8.28
N SER A 296 18.61 2.83 7.67
CA SER A 296 19.29 2.27 6.50
C SER A 296 18.85 2.99 5.22
N ARG A 297 17.62 3.52 5.21
CA ARG A 297 17.09 4.43 4.19
C ARG A 297 16.34 5.56 4.85
N ARG A 298 16.77 6.81 4.61
CA ARG A 298 16.05 8.03 4.99
C ARG A 298 14.74 8.17 4.18
N PRO A 299 13.75 8.95 4.65
CA PRO A 299 12.53 9.21 3.89
C PRO A 299 12.80 9.66 2.45
N ALA A 300 12.18 8.97 1.51
CA ALA A 300 12.23 9.29 0.10
C ALA A 300 10.92 8.88 -0.57
N GLU A 301 10.68 9.39 -1.79
CA GLU A 301 9.58 8.87 -2.60
C GLU A 301 9.75 7.37 -2.84
N ASN A 302 8.63 6.67 -2.75
CA ASN A 302 8.55 5.26 -3.05
C ASN A 302 8.29 5.06 -4.55
N PRO A 303 9.18 4.36 -5.28
CA PRO A 303 8.95 4.00 -6.68
C PRO A 303 7.69 3.15 -6.88
N TRP A 304 7.27 2.44 -5.83
CA TRP A 304 6.13 1.52 -5.81
C TRP A 304 4.90 2.11 -5.14
N ARG A 305 4.81 3.44 -5.01
CA ARG A 305 3.60 4.10 -4.50
C ARG A 305 2.39 3.81 -5.38
N GLY A 306 1.20 3.88 -4.79
CA GLY A 306 -0.05 4.00 -5.53
C GLY A 306 -0.04 5.22 -6.45
N VAL A 307 -0.79 5.14 -7.53
CA VAL A 307 -0.85 6.18 -8.58
C VAL A 307 -2.23 6.82 -8.65
N LEU A 308 -3.21 6.28 -7.93
CA LEU A 308 -4.54 6.86 -7.83
C LEU A 308 -4.50 8.04 -6.84
N PRO A 309 -4.74 9.28 -7.30
CA PRO A 309 -4.85 10.41 -6.39
C PRO A 309 -6.09 10.23 -5.50
N LYS A 310 -5.88 10.32 -4.19
CA LYS A 310 -6.94 10.28 -3.18
C LYS A 310 -7.13 11.64 -2.54
N PHE A 311 -8.36 11.92 -2.16
CA PHE A 311 -8.76 13.16 -1.53
C PHE A 311 -9.15 12.88 -0.08
N ASP A 312 -8.68 13.70 0.84
CA ASP A 312 -9.10 13.68 2.23
C ASP A 312 -9.75 15.03 2.52
N SER A 313 -10.97 14.99 3.04
CA SER A 313 -11.72 16.18 3.46
C SER A 313 -11.04 16.96 4.60
N PHE A 314 -10.08 16.34 5.29
CA PHE A 314 -9.34 16.92 6.42
C PHE A 314 -7.94 17.43 6.04
N MET A 315 -7.51 17.26 4.79
CA MET A 315 -6.25 17.83 4.30
C MET A 315 -6.43 19.28 3.85
N ASP A 316 -5.31 20.00 3.67
CA ASP A 316 -5.33 21.37 3.16
C ASP A 316 -6.10 21.42 1.82
N ARG A 317 -6.78 22.55 1.57
CA ARG A 317 -7.59 22.73 0.37
C ARG A 317 -6.74 22.42 -0.86
N TYR A 318 -7.19 21.45 -1.67
CA TYR A 318 -6.61 21.00 -2.94
C TYR A 318 -5.46 19.98 -2.87
N ASP A 319 -5.10 19.46 -1.69
CA ASP A 319 -4.06 18.42 -1.61
C ASP A 319 -4.63 17.02 -1.92
N VAL A 320 -3.87 16.28 -2.75
CA VAL A 320 -4.08 14.84 -2.98
C VAL A 320 -2.99 14.05 -2.27
N TYR A 321 -3.33 12.82 -1.89
CA TYR A 321 -2.36 11.88 -1.35
C TYR A 321 -2.36 10.58 -2.14
N TYR A 322 -1.27 9.84 -2.00
CA TYR A 322 -1.08 8.55 -2.68
C TYR A 322 -0.77 7.47 -1.65
N VAL A 323 -1.27 6.27 -1.87
CA VAL A 323 -0.96 5.12 -1.02
C VAL A 323 0.55 4.85 -1.08
N ASN A 324 1.20 4.78 0.06
CA ASN A 324 2.64 4.49 0.20
C ASN A 324 3.52 5.49 -0.56
N TYR A 325 3.14 6.76 -0.59
CA TYR A 325 3.86 7.78 -1.35
C TYR A 325 5.34 7.88 -0.93
N TYR A 326 5.58 8.04 0.36
CA TYR A 326 6.94 8.06 0.91
C TYR A 326 7.19 6.79 1.70
N TRP A 327 8.46 6.39 1.76
CA TRP A 327 8.90 5.24 2.52
C TRP A 327 10.29 5.46 3.10
N TYR A 328 10.59 4.70 4.14
CA TYR A 328 11.91 4.68 4.77
C TYR A 328 12.14 3.33 5.45
N ILE A 329 13.40 3.06 5.79
CA ILE A 329 13.78 1.83 6.46
C ILE A 329 14.68 2.15 7.64
N ILE A 330 14.33 1.59 8.80
CA ILE A 330 15.15 1.63 10.01
C ILE A 330 15.61 0.23 10.39
N LYS A 331 16.78 0.13 11.02
CA LYS A 331 17.32 -1.15 11.52
C LYS A 331 18.15 -0.93 12.76
N GLY A 332 17.52 -1.15 13.91
CA GLY A 332 18.17 -1.02 15.21
C GLY A 332 18.44 0.44 15.61
N ARG A 333 19.23 0.61 16.68
CA ARG A 333 19.63 1.92 17.21
C ARG A 333 20.95 2.39 16.60
N ILE A 334 21.20 3.70 16.63
CA ILE A 334 22.54 4.26 16.40
C ILE A 334 23.44 3.70 17.51
N GLN A 335 24.58 3.11 17.15
CA GLN A 335 25.58 2.71 18.13
C GLN A 335 26.26 3.99 18.64
N GLU A 336 26.29 4.16 19.96
CA GLU A 336 27.04 5.25 20.61
C GLU A 336 28.56 5.09 20.42
#